data_AF-A0A3P6DP28-F1
#
_entry.id   AF-A0A3P6DP28-F1
#
_cell.length_a   1.000
_cell.length_b   1.000
_cell.length_c   1.000
_cell.angle_alpha   90.00
_cell.angle_beta   90.00
_cell.angle_gamma   90.00
#
_symmetry.space_group_name_H-M   'P 1'
#
loop_
_entity.id
_entity.type
_entity.pdbx_description
1 polymer ?
#
loop_
_entity_poly.entity_id
_entity_poly.type
_entity_poly.pdbx_seq_one_letter_code
_entity_poly.pdbx_strand_id
1 'polypeptide(L)'
;MLTVYEFLAGTIDDVERDSNWYYIAGSDCQTKVNRGPTSLICPKCGNVKATGVAKYRTELSVYDNDDKASFVLLGDAGLELTGRQAQI
;
A
#
# COMPACT_ATOMS: atom_id res chain seq x y z
N MET A 1 25.84 10.46 -8.03
CA MET A 1 24.38 10.64 -8.18
C MET A 1 23.91 11.36 -6.92
N LEU A 2 23.50 12.63 -7.02
CA LEU A 2 22.92 13.34 -5.89
C LEU A 2 21.44 12.93 -5.82
N THR A 3 21.03 12.32 -4.71
CA THR A 3 19.61 12.10 -4.43
C THR A 3 19.02 13.43 -3.97
N VAL A 4 18.08 13.98 -4.73
CA VAL A 4 17.29 15.13 -4.27
C VAL A 4 16.17 14.58 -3.40
N TYR A 5 16.05 15.12 -2.19
CA TYR A 5 14.93 14.83 -1.28
C TYR A 5 14.00 16.03 -1.29
N GLU A 6 12.74 15.79 -1.61
CA GLU A 6 11.68 16.79 -1.50
C GLU A 6 10.76 16.42 -0.34
N PHE A 7 10.38 17.42 0.46
CA PHE A 7 9.51 17.25 1.61
C PHE A 7 8.27 18.13 1.41
N LEU A 8 7.09 17.57 1.68
CA LEU A 8 5.81 18.28 1.67
C LEU A 8 5.15 18.11 3.04
N ALA A 9 4.62 19.20 3.58
CA ALA A 9 3.79 19.20 4.78
C ALA A 9 2.40 19.69 4.40
N GLY A 10 1.38 18.88 4.65
CA GLY A 10 0.00 19.21 4.31
C GLY A 10 -0.97 18.37 5.12
N THR A 11 -2.27 18.60 4.91
CA THR A 11 -3.34 17.82 5.54
C THR A 11 -3.88 16.82 4.53
N ILE A 12 -4.20 15.60 4.99
CA ILE A 12 -4.92 14.63 4.18
C ILE A 12 -6.34 15.17 3.96
N ASP A 13 -6.68 15.43 2.71
CA ASP A 13 -7.95 16.02 2.30
C ASP A 13 -8.99 14.94 1.99
N ASP A 14 -8.61 13.92 1.21
CA ASP A 14 -9.46 12.77 0.89
C ASP A 14 -8.64 11.48 0.70
N VAL A 15 -9.35 10.35 0.69
CA VAL A 15 -8.84 9.02 0.42
C VAL A 15 -9.64 8.43 -0.73
N GLU A 16 -8.96 7.96 -1.78
CA GLU A 16 -9.61 7.34 -2.93
C GLU A 16 -10.32 6.05 -2.50
N ARG A 17 -11.62 5.97 -2.79
CA ARG A 17 -12.54 4.92 -2.31
C ARG A 17 -12.89 3.88 -3.38
N ASP A 18 -12.74 4.22 -4.66
CA ASP A 18 -13.11 3.34 -5.77
C ASP A 18 -12.00 2.32 -6.11
N SER A 19 -10.79 2.53 -5.59
CA SER A 19 -9.67 1.61 -5.73
C SER A 19 -9.62 0.55 -4.63
N ASN A 20 -9.04 -0.62 -4.95
CA ASN A 20 -8.68 -1.60 -3.93
C ASN A 20 -7.69 -0.97 -2.92
N TRP A 21 -8.16 -0.77 -1.70
CA TRP A 21 -7.45 -0.12 -0.59
C TRP A 21 -6.33 -0.97 0.05
N TYR A 22 -6.16 -2.21 -0.43
CA TYR A 22 -5.14 -3.14 0.01
C TYR A 22 -4.59 -4.00 -1.13
N TYR A 23 -3.43 -4.61 -0.87
CA TYR A 23 -2.95 -5.78 -1.60
C TYR A 23 -2.62 -6.89 -0.62
N ILE A 24 -2.54 -8.12 -1.10
CA ILE A 24 -2.08 -9.25 -0.28
C ILE A 24 -0.57 -9.40 -0.51
N ALA A 25 0.20 -9.31 0.56
CA ALA A 25 1.63 -9.60 0.58
C ALA A 25 1.86 -11.04 1.06
N GLY A 26 2.79 -11.77 0.43
CA GLY A 26 3.14 -13.12 0.88
C GLY A 26 3.81 -13.06 2.24
N SER A 27 3.36 -13.89 3.18
CA SER A 27 3.81 -13.84 4.58
C SER A 27 5.33 -13.94 4.72
N ASP A 28 5.98 -14.77 3.90
CA ASP A 28 7.42 -15.07 4.03
C ASP A 28 8.33 -14.02 3.37
N CYS A 29 7.88 -13.37 2.30
CA CYS A 29 8.75 -12.52 1.45
C CYS A 29 8.23 -11.10 1.23
N GLN A 30 7.07 -10.78 1.82
CA GLN A 30 6.38 -9.48 1.77
C GLN A 30 6.08 -8.95 0.36
N THR A 31 6.26 -9.78 -0.67
CA THR A 31 5.98 -9.43 -2.06
C THR A 31 4.50 -9.65 -2.36
N LYS A 32 3.91 -8.78 -3.18
CA LYS A 32 2.53 -8.93 -3.63
C LYS A 32 2.31 -10.33 -4.24
N VAL A 33 1.32 -11.04 -3.72
CA VAL A 33 0.88 -12.34 -4.26
C VAL A 33 -0.24 -12.14 -5.27
N ASN A 34 -0.32 -13.05 -6.22
CA ASN A 34 -1.40 -13.12 -7.19
C ASN A 34 -2.50 -14.05 -6.70
N ARG A 35 -3.76 -13.72 -6.97
CA ARG A 35 -4.89 -14.61 -6.69
C ARG A 35 -5.01 -15.60 -7.85
N GLY A 36 -4.82 -16.89 -7.57
CA GLY A 36 -5.23 -17.98 -8.44
C GLY A 36 -6.71 -18.33 -8.23
N PRO A 37 -7.22 -19.39 -8.90
CA PRO A 37 -8.62 -19.80 -8.77
C PRO A 37 -9.03 -20.13 -7.33
N THR A 38 -8.13 -20.79 -6.58
CA THR A 38 -8.38 -21.27 -5.20
C THR A 38 -7.19 -21.08 -4.26
N SER A 39 -6.11 -20.44 -4.72
CA SER A 39 -4.87 -20.27 -3.93
C SER A 39 -4.23 -18.91 -4.16
N LEU A 40 -3.33 -18.52 -3.26
CA LEU A 40 -2.42 -17.40 -3.47
C LEU A 40 -1.12 -17.92 -4.07
N ILE A 41 -0.63 -17.22 -5.10
CA ILE A 41 0.59 -17.58 -5.82
C ILE A 41 1.62 -16.47 -5.59
N CYS A 42 2.75 -16.82 -4.99
CA CYS A 42 3.86 -15.90 -4.83
C CYS A 42 4.80 -15.99 -6.04
N PRO A 43 4.88 -14.96 -6.91
CA PRO A 43 5.74 -15.00 -8.09
C PRO A 43 7.23 -14.98 -7.73
N LYS A 44 7.59 -14.31 -6.62
CA LYS A 44 8.98 -14.22 -6.16
C LYS A 44 9.50 -15.56 -5.63
N CYS A 45 8.69 -16.28 -4.85
CA CYS A 45 9.09 -17.56 -4.25
C CYS A 45 8.74 -18.78 -5.11
N GLY A 46 7.92 -18.63 -6.15
CA GLY A 46 7.35 -19.75 -6.90
C GLY A 46 6.33 -20.58 -6.09
N ASN A 47 5.93 -20.14 -4.90
CA ASN A 47 4.99 -20.88 -4.06
C ASN A 47 3.55 -20.68 -4.56
N VAL A 48 2.92 -21.76 -5.05
CA VAL A 48 1.54 -21.78 -5.59
C VAL A 48 0.46 -21.93 -4.52
N LYS A 49 0.85 -22.15 -3.26
CA LYS A 49 -0.02 -22.22 -2.07
C LYS A 49 0.51 -21.28 -0.99
N ALA A 50 0.85 -20.05 -1.39
CA ALA A 50 1.32 -19.04 -0.46
C ALA A 50 0.22 -18.70 0.57
N THR A 51 0.65 -18.30 1.76
CA THR A 51 -0.20 -17.53 2.68
C THR A 51 0.09 -16.05 2.47
N GLY A 52 -0.85 -15.19 2.88
CA GLY A 52 -0.62 -13.76 2.76
C GLY A 52 -1.35 -12.93 3.79
N VAL A 53 -0.84 -11.72 3.96
CA VAL A 53 -1.32 -10.70 4.89
C VAL A 53 -1.74 -9.47 4.07
N ALA A 54 -2.84 -8.83 4.45
CA ALA A 54 -3.24 -7.57 3.83
C ALA A 54 -2.23 -6.46 4.17
N LYS A 55 -1.92 -5.63 3.17
CA LYS A 55 -1.04 -4.46 3.27
C LYS A 55 -1.71 -3.27 2.57
N TYR A 56 -1.51 -2.07 3.10
CA TYR A 56 -2.15 -0.87 2.56
C TYR A 56 -1.73 -0.59 1.12
N ARG A 57 -2.72 -0.18 0.31
CA ARG A 57 -2.52 0.49 -0.98
C ARG A 57 -3.67 1.43 -1.19
N THR A 58 -3.53 2.68 -0.75
CA THR A 58 -4.56 3.70 -0.94
C THR A 58 -3.94 4.95 -1.53
N GLU A 59 -4.71 5.65 -2.35
CA GLU A 59 -4.32 6.95 -2.86
C GLU A 59 -4.89 8.03 -1.94
N LEU A 60 -4.02 8.92 -1.49
CA LEU A 60 -4.33 10.03 -0.60
C LEU A 60 -4.22 11.32 -1.40
N SER A 61 -5.19 12.22 -1.29
CA SER A 61 -4.99 13.61 -1.64
C SER A 61 -4.48 14.35 -0.41
N VAL A 62 -3.38 15.07 -0.58
CA VAL A 62 -2.79 15.93 0.45
C VAL A 62 -2.86 17.35 -0.06
N TYR A 63 -3.34 18.23 0.80
CA TYR A 63 -3.50 19.64 0.50
C TYR A 63 -2.58 20.46 1.42
N ASP A 64 -1.81 21.37 0.83
CA ASP A 64 -1.13 22.44 1.55
C ASP A 64 -1.63 23.76 1.01
N ASN A 65 -2.57 24.40 1.74
CA ASN A 65 -3.16 25.75 1.64
C ASN A 65 -3.45 26.35 0.24
N ASP A 66 -2.56 26.20 -0.72
CA ASP A 66 -2.64 26.66 -2.10
C ASP A 66 -2.75 25.49 -3.10
N ASP A 67 -2.12 24.33 -2.82
CA ASP A 67 -1.95 23.23 -3.78
C ASP A 67 -2.41 21.86 -3.26
N LYS A 68 -2.79 20.97 -4.20
CA LYS A 68 -3.09 19.55 -3.93
C LYS A 68 -2.08 18.63 -4.61
N ALA A 69 -1.68 17.58 -3.91
CA ALA A 69 -0.84 16.50 -4.43
C ALA A 69 -1.46 15.14 -4.10
N SER A 70 -1.26 14.16 -4.99
CA SER A 70 -1.68 12.78 -4.76
C SER A 70 -0.50 11.90 -4.35
N PHE A 71 -0.70 11.07 -3.34
CA PHE A 71 0.30 10.12 -2.84
C PHE A 71 -0.29 8.71 -2.79
N VAL A 72 0.52 7.69 -3.05
CA VAL A 72 0.11 6.30 -2.80
C VAL A 72 0.75 5.80 -1.51
N LEU A 73 -0.10 5.55 -0.51
CA LEU A 73 0.28 4.96 0.76
C LEU A 73 0.43 3.45 0.60
N LEU A 74 1.63 2.92 0.87
CA LEU A 74 1.96 1.51 0.65
C LEU A 74 2.45 0.83 1.92
N GLY A 75 2.03 -0.42 2.10
CA GLY A 75 2.63 -1.32 3.06
C GLY A 75 2.47 -0.83 4.50
N ASP A 76 3.59 -0.75 5.22
CA ASP A 76 3.62 -0.41 6.65
C ASP A 76 3.40 1.09 6.90
N ALA A 77 3.60 1.96 5.91
CA ALA A 77 3.28 3.39 6.05
C ALA A 77 1.80 3.61 6.41
N GLY A 78 0.90 2.73 5.95
CA GLY A 78 -0.51 2.81 6.34
C GLY A 78 -0.79 2.38 7.78
N LEU A 79 -0.01 1.46 8.32
CA LEU A 79 -0.05 1.14 9.75
C LEU A 79 0.46 2.32 10.57
N GLU A 80 1.58 2.92 10.17
CA GLU A 80 2.17 4.07 10.85
C GLU A 80 1.21 5.26 10.87
N LEU A 81 0.52 5.51 9.75
CA LEU A 81 -0.44 6.60 9.63
C LEU A 81 -1.74 6.36 10.41
N THR A 82 -2.30 5.14 10.36
CA THR A 82 -3.65 4.85 10.90
C THR A 82 -3.63 4.20 12.28
N GLY A 83 -2.48 3.69 12.73
CA GLY A 83 -2.35 2.86 13.93
C GLY A 83 -3.01 1.48 13.81
N ARG A 84 -3.42 1.05 12.61
CA ARG A 84 -4.15 -0.22 12.39
C ARG A 84 -3.51 -1.03 11.28
N GLN A 85 -3.61 -2.36 11.39
CA GLN A 85 -3.26 -3.25 10.29
C GLN A 85 -4.33 -3.18 9.21
N ALA A 86 -3.93 -3.29 7.95
CA ALA A 86 -4.87 -3.51 6.87
C ALA A 86 -5.62 -4.84 7.10
N GLN A 87 -6.91 -4.84 6.79
CA GLN A 87 -7.78 -6.02 6.90
C GLN A 87 -8.43 -6.29 5.54
N ILE A 88 -8.96 -7.49 5.34
CA ILE A 88 -9.61 -7.91 4.10
C ILE A 88 -11.12 -7.85 4.28
#